data_AF-A0A0C9U1G3-F1
#
_entry.id   AF-A0A0C9U1G3-F1
#
_cell.length_a   1.000
_cell.length_b   1.000
_cell.length_c   1.000
_cell.angle_alpha   90.00
_cell.angle_beta   90.00
_cell.angle_gamma   90.00
#
_symmetry.space_group_name_H-M   'P 1'
#
loop_
_entity.id
_entity.type
_entity.pdbx_description
1 polymer ?
#
loop_
_entity_poly.entity_id
_entity_poly.type
_entity_poly.pdbx_seq_one_letter_code
_entity_poly.pdbx_strand_id
1 'polypeptide(L)'
;MACIACAMVGDWFCFAMILLGIVSCGITSFVVGSAKLSIEGRRSAPGAPHGDGLLIDTNAIVVVRGDNSPINTITRGRFSLRLVGSPHYNRIGLCSLLLITQFLLQLLLIPQGSLFGQIMFVISIAVSWIYSYYLSTFPKEEIQLKWLLAYLKNPKIHRFELGTRTTMTVFTCLMLCDGTSYPIDTRRLLREFIPNDTPVWQKWRAKVAKQLESREYKSLDSLQLEPHDSADLTEVECRLLTTLLCDATSAFQGYAEWRDSQR
;
A
#
# COMPACT_ATOMS: atom_id res chain seq x y z
N MET A 1 -21.38 -21.27 26.57
CA MET A 1 -21.19 -21.42 28.03
C MET A 1 -22.18 -20.59 28.84
N ALA A 2 -22.19 -19.25 28.74
CA ALA A 2 -23.13 -18.40 29.49
C ALA A 2 -24.63 -18.73 29.25
N CYS A 3 -24.99 -19.04 27.99
CA CYS A 3 -26.34 -19.47 27.61
C CYS A 3 -26.78 -20.74 28.37
N ILE A 4 -25.94 -21.78 28.38
CA ILE A 4 -26.23 -23.06 29.07
C ILE A 4 -26.36 -22.85 30.59
N ALA A 5 -25.49 -22.02 31.17
CA ALA A 5 -25.54 -21.71 32.60
C ALA A 5 -26.84 -20.99 33.02
N CYS A 6 -27.37 -20.07 32.19
CA CYS A 6 -28.65 -19.39 32.48
C CYS A 6 -29.85 -20.35 32.37
N ALA A 7 -29.83 -21.28 31.41
CA ALA A 7 -30.87 -22.30 31.28
C ALA A 7 -30.92 -23.24 32.50
N MET A 8 -29.76 -23.61 33.06
CA MET A 8 -29.69 -24.47 34.25
C MET A 8 -30.22 -23.79 35.52
N VAL A 9 -30.16 -22.46 35.60
CA VAL A 9 -30.67 -21.66 36.73
C VAL A 9 -32.16 -21.30 36.54
N GLY A 10 -32.77 -21.70 35.42
CA GLY A 10 -34.19 -21.42 35.11
C GLY A 10 -34.46 -19.99 34.64
N ASP A 11 -33.41 -19.22 34.30
CA ASP A 11 -33.54 -17.86 33.77
C ASP A 11 -33.70 -17.90 32.24
N TRP A 12 -34.91 -18.26 31.82
CA TRP A 12 -35.28 -18.42 30.42
C TRP A 12 -35.20 -17.11 29.62
N PHE A 13 -35.44 -15.97 30.27
CA PHE A 13 -35.33 -14.65 29.64
C PHE A 13 -33.88 -14.33 29.29
N CYS A 14 -32.95 -14.47 30.24
CA CYS A 14 -31.52 -14.26 29.96
C CYS A 14 -30.98 -15.29 28.95
N PHE A 15 -31.42 -16.55 29.04
CA PHE A 15 -31.08 -17.58 28.05
C PHE A 15 -31.47 -17.18 26.62
N ALA A 16 -32.74 -16.81 26.41
CA ALA A 16 -33.26 -16.44 25.09
C ALA A 16 -32.53 -15.21 24.52
N MET A 17 -32.21 -14.23 25.36
CA MET A 17 -31.51 -13.01 24.94
C MET A 17 -30.05 -13.24 24.57
N ILE A 18 -29.34 -14.12 25.27
CA ILE A 18 -27.97 -14.51 24.92
C ILE A 18 -27.98 -15.33 23.63
N LEU A 19 -28.92 -16.27 23.49
CA LEU A 19 -29.05 -17.09 22.28
C LEU A 19 -29.35 -16.24 21.04
N LEU A 20 -30.29 -15.30 21.16
CA LEU A 20 -30.62 -14.35 20.10
C LEU A 20 -29.40 -13.52 19.66
N GLY A 21 -28.59 -13.08 20.62
CA GLY A 21 -27.33 -12.38 20.34
C GLY A 21 -26.33 -13.24 19.56
N ILE A 22 -26.13 -14.50 19.96
CA ILE A 22 -25.22 -15.43 19.26
C ILE A 22 -25.68 -15.64 17.82
N VAL A 23 -26.98 -15.88 17.61
CA VAL A 23 -27.54 -16.12 16.27
C VAL A 23 -27.44 -14.86 15.39
N SER A 24 -27.81 -13.69 15.93
CA SER A 24 -27.75 -12.42 15.19
C SER A 24 -26.32 -12.05 14.80
N CYS A 25 -25.38 -12.15 15.73
CA CYS A 25 -23.96 -11.92 15.46
C CYS A 25 -23.38 -12.95 14.48
N GLY A 26 -23.81 -14.21 14.56
CA GLY A 26 -23.41 -15.26 13.62
C GLY A 26 -23.88 -14.98 12.19
N ILE A 27 -25.15 -14.63 12.01
CA ILE A 27 -25.72 -14.26 10.71
C ILE A 27 -25.01 -13.02 10.15
N THR A 28 -24.76 -12.01 11.00
CA THR A 28 -24.01 -10.81 10.62
C THR A 28 -22.62 -11.15 10.13
N SER A 29 -21.87 -11.94 10.91
CA SER A 29 -20.51 -12.31 10.59
C SER A 29 -20.44 -13.14 9.30
N PHE A 30 -21.44 -13.98 9.05
CA PHE A 30 -21.56 -14.74 7.81
C PHE A 30 -21.82 -13.84 6.59
N VAL A 31 -22.74 -12.88 6.71
CA VAL A 31 -23.08 -11.95 5.62
C VAL A 31 -21.89 -11.04 5.29
N VAL A 32 -21.23 -10.49 6.30
CA VAL A 32 -20.03 -9.65 6.14
C VAL A 32 -18.85 -10.48 5.62
N GLY A 33 -18.64 -11.68 6.15
CA GLY A 33 -17.57 -12.59 5.71
C GLY A 33 -17.76 -13.16 4.31
N SER A 34 -19.00 -13.22 3.82
CA SER A 34 -19.31 -13.61 2.44
C SER A 34 -18.99 -12.52 1.41
N ALA A 35 -18.54 -11.35 1.85
CA ALA A 35 -18.13 -10.30 0.94
C ALA A 35 -16.86 -10.69 0.19
N LYS A 36 -16.89 -10.58 -1.14
CA LYS A 36 -15.71 -10.83 -1.97
C LYS A 36 -14.89 -9.55 -2.03
N LEU A 37 -13.67 -9.61 -1.51
CA LEU A 37 -12.67 -8.57 -1.74
C LEU A 37 -12.31 -8.59 -3.22
N SER A 38 -12.66 -7.54 -3.96
CA SER A 38 -12.32 -7.41 -5.36
C SER A 38 -11.38 -6.22 -5.51
N ILE A 39 -10.22 -6.45 -6.09
CA ILE A 39 -9.31 -5.36 -6.42
C ILE A 39 -9.80 -4.78 -7.74
N GLU A 40 -10.43 -3.60 -7.69
CA GLU A 40 -10.87 -2.91 -8.89
C GLU A 40 -9.68 -2.15 -9.47
N GLY A 41 -9.06 -2.73 -10.48
CA GLY A 41 -8.14 -2.02 -11.34
C GLY A 41 -8.88 -0.96 -12.14
N ARG A 42 -8.43 0.30 -12.10
CA ARG A 42 -8.82 1.26 -13.14
C ARG A 42 -8.29 0.69 -14.45
N ARG A 43 -9.18 0.37 -15.39
CA ARG A 43 -8.78 0.03 -16.76
C ARG A 43 -8.02 1.25 -17.31
N SER A 44 -6.78 1.03 -17.76
CA SER A 44 -6.02 2.04 -18.48
C SER A 44 -6.83 2.50 -19.69
N ALA A 45 -6.85 3.81 -19.96
CA ALA A 45 -7.54 4.34 -21.13
C ALA A 45 -6.98 3.69 -22.41
N PRO A 46 -7.82 3.36 -23.41
CA PRO A 46 -7.34 2.79 -24.67
C PRO A 46 -6.31 3.72 -25.31
N GLY A 47 -5.11 3.21 -25.58
CA GLY A 47 -3.97 3.99 -26.08
C GLY A 47 -3.03 4.57 -25.02
N ALA A 48 -3.28 4.35 -23.73
CA ALA A 48 -2.31 4.71 -22.70
C ALA A 48 -1.02 3.88 -22.87
N PRO A 49 0.17 4.52 -22.85
CA PRO A 49 1.44 3.82 -23.05
C PRO A 49 1.64 2.73 -21.99
N HIS A 50 2.40 1.70 -22.35
CA HIS A 50 2.88 0.68 -21.40
C HIS A 50 3.68 1.38 -20.30
N GLY A 51 3.23 1.27 -19.06
CA GLY A 51 3.72 2.07 -17.94
C GLY A 51 4.07 1.21 -16.74
N ASP A 52 5.33 1.35 -16.31
CA ASP A 52 5.79 0.85 -15.02
C ASP A 52 5.12 1.60 -13.87
N GLY A 53 4.96 0.91 -12.74
CA GLY A 53 4.41 1.47 -11.53
C GLY A 53 5.50 2.04 -10.64
N LEU A 54 5.26 3.23 -10.08
CA LEU A 54 6.18 3.87 -9.15
C LEU A 54 5.46 4.21 -7.84
N LEU A 55 6.00 3.73 -6.73
CA LEU A 55 5.59 4.09 -5.38
C LEU A 55 6.77 4.82 -4.72
N ILE A 56 6.57 6.10 -4.43
CA ILE A 56 7.59 6.96 -3.82
C ILE A 56 7.20 7.19 -2.37
N ASP A 57 8.09 6.81 -1.45
CA ASP A 57 8.04 7.19 -0.05
C ASP A 57 9.27 8.06 0.31
N THR A 58 9.32 8.59 1.52
CA THR A 58 10.38 9.49 1.99
C THR A 58 11.74 8.80 1.99
N ASN A 59 11.78 7.52 2.35
CA ASN A 59 13.01 6.74 2.51
C ASN A 59 13.15 5.56 1.55
N ALA A 60 12.14 5.30 0.72
CA ALA A 60 12.14 4.15 -0.19
C ALA A 60 11.47 4.51 -1.51
N ILE A 61 12.03 4.00 -2.60
CA ILE A 61 11.42 4.03 -3.92
C ILE A 61 11.18 2.59 -4.36
N VAL A 62 9.93 2.25 -4.66
CA VAL A 62 9.55 0.92 -5.15
C VAL A 62 9.10 1.05 -6.60
N VAL A 63 9.84 0.36 -7.48
CA VAL A 63 9.55 0.28 -8.91
C VAL A 63 8.92 -1.08 -9.19
N VAL A 64 7.74 -1.07 -9.81
CA VAL A 64 7.02 -2.27 -10.23
C VAL A 64 7.02 -2.31 -11.77
N ARG A 65 7.84 -3.19 -12.34
CA ARG A 65 7.91 -3.41 -13.80
C ARG A 65 6.99 -4.54 -14.25
N GLY A 66 6.33 -4.40 -15.40
CA GLY A 66 5.38 -5.39 -15.92
C GLY A 66 4.32 -4.84 -16.88
N ASP A 67 3.34 -5.66 -17.25
CA ASP A 67 2.27 -5.28 -18.18
C ASP A 67 1.24 -4.33 -17.52
N ASN A 68 0.56 -3.51 -18.31
CA ASN A 68 -0.29 -2.40 -17.88
C ASN A 68 -1.49 -2.81 -17.00
N SER A 69 -1.96 -4.06 -17.11
CA SER A 69 -3.19 -4.51 -16.45
C SER A 69 -3.02 -4.76 -14.94
N PRO A 70 -1.98 -5.44 -14.44
CA PRO A 70 -1.77 -5.62 -13.01
C PRO A 70 -1.21 -4.35 -12.33
N ILE A 71 -0.38 -3.57 -13.03
CA ILE A 71 0.35 -2.44 -12.41
C ILE A 71 -0.56 -1.28 -12.04
N ASN A 72 -1.46 -0.87 -12.93
CA ASN A 72 -2.41 0.21 -12.64
C ASN A 72 -3.38 -0.19 -11.51
N THR A 73 -3.62 -1.50 -11.35
CA THR A 73 -4.38 -2.08 -10.23
C THR A 73 -3.61 -2.03 -8.92
N ILE A 74 -2.28 -1.91 -8.93
CA ILE A 74 -1.44 -1.87 -7.74
C ILE A 74 -1.08 -0.43 -7.37
N THR A 75 -0.73 0.40 -8.34
CA THR A 75 -0.35 1.81 -8.08
C THR A 75 -1.56 2.73 -7.93
N ARG A 76 -2.71 2.38 -8.52
CA ARG A 76 -3.94 3.20 -8.47
C ARG A 76 -5.19 2.41 -8.12
N GLY A 77 -5.07 1.12 -7.80
CA GLY A 77 -6.22 0.32 -7.43
C GLY A 77 -6.78 0.76 -6.09
N ARG A 78 -8.10 0.63 -5.97
CA ARG A 78 -8.78 0.67 -4.68
C ARG A 78 -9.20 -0.75 -4.34
N PHE A 79 -8.99 -1.14 -3.09
CA PHE A 79 -9.59 -2.35 -2.56
C PHE A 79 -11.09 -2.10 -2.41
N SER A 80 -11.91 -2.69 -3.28
CA SER A 80 -13.36 -2.55 -3.24
C SER A 80 -13.98 -3.85 -2.72
N LEU A 81 -14.69 -3.75 -1.61
CA LEU A 81 -15.36 -4.91 -1.02
C LEU A 81 -16.71 -5.11 -1.75
N ARG A 82 -16.77 -6.07 -2.69
CA ARG A 82 -18.03 -6.40 -3.38
C ARG A 82 -18.78 -7.47 -2.60
N LEU A 83 -19.83 -7.05 -1.92
CA LEU A 83 -20.76 -8.00 -1.32
C LEU A 83 -21.51 -8.79 -2.40
N VAL A 84 -21.69 -10.08 -2.14
CA VAL A 84 -22.44 -10.99 -3.01
C VAL A 84 -23.91 -10.57 -3.01
N GLY A 85 -24.39 -9.96 -4.10
CA GLY A 85 -25.77 -9.48 -4.26
C GLY A 85 -25.95 -8.01 -4.66
N SER A 86 -24.92 -7.32 -5.15
CA SER A 86 -25.10 -5.97 -5.74
C SER A 86 -26.08 -6.00 -6.93
N PRO A 87 -27.05 -5.06 -7.01
CA PRO A 87 -27.06 -3.73 -6.39
C PRO A 87 -27.95 -3.58 -5.13
N HIS A 88 -28.63 -4.61 -4.65
CA HIS A 88 -29.58 -4.48 -3.54
C HIS A 88 -28.89 -4.65 -2.18
N TYR A 89 -28.61 -3.53 -1.50
CA TYR A 89 -28.08 -3.42 -0.13
C TYR A 89 -28.98 -4.02 0.97
N ASN A 90 -30.10 -4.66 0.61
CA ASN A 90 -31.13 -5.14 1.54
C ASN A 90 -30.58 -6.07 2.63
N ARG A 91 -29.59 -6.91 2.33
CA ARG A 91 -29.06 -7.88 3.31
C ARG A 91 -28.26 -7.20 4.44
N ILE A 92 -27.52 -6.15 4.12
CA ILE A 92 -26.74 -5.38 5.12
C ILE A 92 -27.70 -4.54 5.95
N GLY A 93 -28.70 -3.93 5.32
CA GLY A 93 -29.75 -3.17 6.02
C GLY A 93 -30.54 -4.04 6.99
N LEU A 94 -31.00 -5.22 6.56
CA LEU A 94 -31.70 -6.19 7.42
C LEU A 94 -30.82 -6.67 8.57
N CYS A 95 -29.54 -6.92 8.31
CA CYS A 95 -28.59 -7.32 9.32
C CYS A 95 -28.37 -6.23 10.38
N SER A 96 -28.20 -4.98 9.95
CA SER A 96 -28.08 -3.83 10.84
C SER A 96 -29.35 -3.61 11.66
N LEU A 97 -30.52 -3.77 11.04
CA LEU A 97 -31.81 -3.66 11.72
C LEU A 97 -31.98 -4.76 12.78
N LEU A 98 -31.64 -6.01 12.44
CA LEU A 98 -31.65 -7.14 13.39
C LEU A 98 -30.75 -6.90 14.60
N LEU A 99 -29.54 -6.35 14.40
CA LEU A 99 -28.62 -6.02 15.49
C LEU A 99 -29.17 -4.90 16.39
N ILE A 100 -29.76 -3.85 15.80
CA ILE A 100 -30.38 -2.75 16.56
C ILE A 100 -31.56 -3.28 17.38
N THR A 101 -32.43 -4.09 16.77
CA THR A 101 -33.56 -4.72 17.48
C THR A 101 -33.08 -5.62 18.60
N GLN A 102 -32.05 -6.44 18.36
CA GLN A 102 -31.45 -7.29 19.40
C GLN A 102 -30.85 -6.47 20.55
N PHE A 103 -30.15 -5.37 20.25
CA PHE A 103 -29.61 -4.48 21.27
C PHE A 103 -30.71 -3.83 22.13
N LEU A 104 -31.78 -3.35 21.50
CA LEU A 104 -32.93 -2.75 22.19
C LEU A 104 -33.64 -3.75 23.10
N LEU A 105 -33.89 -4.97 22.61
CA LEU A 105 -34.47 -6.03 23.45
C LEU A 105 -33.56 -6.38 24.63
N GLN A 106 -32.24 -6.40 24.44
CA GLN A 106 -31.29 -6.67 25.52
C GLN A 106 -31.31 -5.56 26.58
N LEU A 107 -31.37 -4.30 26.20
CA LEU A 107 -31.50 -3.20 27.16
C LEU A 107 -32.80 -3.26 27.97
N LEU A 108 -33.90 -3.72 27.39
CA LEU A 108 -35.20 -3.75 28.05
C LEU A 108 -35.41 -5.01 28.91
N LEU A 109 -35.00 -6.18 28.41
CA LEU A 109 -35.29 -7.48 29.03
C LEU A 109 -34.22 -7.94 30.03
N ILE A 110 -32.96 -7.55 29.85
CA ILE A 110 -31.87 -7.96 30.77
C ILE A 110 -32.04 -7.38 32.19
N PRO A 111 -32.45 -6.10 32.38
CA PRO A 111 -32.73 -5.56 33.71
C PRO A 111 -33.89 -6.27 34.43
N GLN A 112 -34.80 -6.91 33.69
CA GLN A 112 -35.91 -7.69 34.24
C GLN A 112 -35.53 -9.13 34.62
N GLY A 113 -34.33 -9.59 34.22
CA GLY A 113 -33.79 -10.90 34.56
C GLY A 113 -33.11 -10.98 35.92
N SER A 114 -32.61 -12.15 36.29
CA SER A 114 -31.92 -12.35 37.56
C SER A 114 -30.55 -11.66 37.60
N LEU A 115 -30.08 -11.27 38.79
CA LEU A 115 -28.73 -10.70 38.99
C LEU A 115 -27.63 -11.61 38.44
N PHE A 116 -27.81 -12.93 38.56
CA PHE A 116 -26.88 -13.92 38.02
C PHE A 116 -26.82 -13.85 36.48
N GLY A 117 -27.98 -13.79 35.81
CA GLY A 117 -28.07 -13.65 34.35
C GLY A 117 -27.42 -12.36 33.83
N GLN A 118 -27.60 -11.25 34.55
CA GLN A 118 -26.99 -9.95 34.21
C GLN A 118 -25.45 -10.00 34.28
N ILE A 119 -24.89 -10.57 35.35
CA ILE A 119 -23.43 -10.71 35.51
C ILE A 119 -22.86 -11.58 34.38
N MET A 120 -23.51 -12.71 34.08
CA MET A 120 -23.08 -13.62 33.02
C MET A 120 -23.10 -12.95 31.63
N PHE A 121 -24.11 -12.10 31.38
CA PHE A 121 -24.18 -11.31 30.16
C PHE A 121 -23.01 -10.33 30.04
N VAL A 122 -22.72 -9.55 31.08
CA VAL A 122 -21.62 -8.58 31.09
C VAL A 122 -20.27 -9.28 30.88
N ILE A 123 -20.03 -10.40 31.55
CA ILE A 123 -18.81 -11.20 31.38
C ILE A 123 -18.69 -11.69 29.93
N SER A 124 -19.77 -12.16 29.31
CA SER A 124 -19.73 -12.64 27.92
C SER A 124 -19.42 -11.53 26.91
N ILE A 125 -19.88 -10.29 27.15
CA ILE A 125 -19.48 -9.11 26.36
C ILE A 125 -17.99 -8.80 26.57
N ALA A 126 -17.53 -8.78 27.82
CA ALA A 126 -16.15 -8.47 28.16
C ALA A 126 -15.17 -9.45 27.49
N VAL A 127 -15.46 -10.76 27.53
CA VAL A 127 -14.66 -11.79 26.87
C VAL A 127 -14.66 -11.60 25.34
N SER A 128 -15.82 -11.27 24.74
CA SER A 128 -15.92 -11.02 23.29
C SER A 128 -15.12 -9.79 22.85
N TRP A 129 -15.08 -8.75 23.68
CA TRP A 129 -14.27 -7.56 23.46
C TRP A 129 -12.77 -7.88 23.53
N ILE A 130 -12.32 -8.61 24.55
CA ILE A 130 -10.91 -9.03 24.69
C ILE A 130 -10.48 -9.88 23.50
N TYR A 131 -11.33 -10.81 23.05
CA TYR A 131 -11.07 -11.61 21.86
C TYR A 131 -10.95 -10.74 20.60
N SER A 132 -11.85 -9.77 20.43
CA SER A 132 -11.83 -8.85 19.28
C SER A 132 -10.59 -7.96 19.30
N TYR A 133 -10.16 -7.52 20.48
CA TYR A 133 -8.92 -6.77 20.66
C TYR A 133 -7.71 -7.62 20.26
N TYR A 134 -7.63 -8.86 20.75
CA TYR A 134 -6.56 -9.80 20.38
C TYR A 134 -6.51 -10.07 18.87
N LEU A 135 -7.67 -10.26 18.22
CA LEU A 135 -7.75 -10.43 16.77
C LEU A 135 -7.38 -9.17 15.99
N SER A 136 -7.60 -7.99 16.57
CA SER A 136 -7.18 -6.73 15.95
C SER A 136 -5.65 -6.59 15.90
N THR A 137 -4.94 -7.20 16.85
CA THR A 137 -3.48 -7.20 16.91
C THR A 137 -2.84 -8.18 15.91
N PHE A 138 -3.62 -9.10 15.34
CA PHE A 138 -3.09 -10.02 14.32
C PHE A 138 -2.57 -9.25 13.10
N PRO A 139 -1.38 -9.58 12.57
CA PRO A 139 -0.76 -8.84 11.47
C PRO A 139 -1.51 -9.07 10.15
N LYS A 140 -2.57 -8.27 9.94
CA LYS A 140 -3.39 -8.29 8.71
C LYS A 140 -2.54 -7.94 7.47
N GLU A 141 -1.52 -7.12 7.66
CA GLU A 141 -0.61 -6.65 6.62
C GLU A 141 0.18 -7.80 5.97
N GLU A 142 0.67 -8.76 6.75
CA GLU A 142 1.41 -9.92 6.24
C GLU A 142 0.52 -10.80 5.35
N ILE A 143 -0.72 -11.00 5.77
CA ILE A 143 -1.70 -11.80 5.02
C ILE A 143 -2.07 -11.07 3.73
N GLN A 144 -2.35 -9.77 3.79
CA GLN A 144 -2.65 -8.95 2.61
C GLN A 144 -1.49 -8.93 1.62
N LEU A 145 -0.25 -8.78 2.11
CA LEU A 145 0.96 -8.84 1.29
C LEU A 145 1.11 -10.20 0.62
N LYS A 146 0.89 -11.30 1.35
CA LYS A 146 0.96 -12.65 0.80
C LYS A 146 -0.05 -12.88 -0.33
N TRP A 147 -1.29 -12.40 -0.15
CA TRP A 147 -2.30 -12.45 -1.21
C TRP A 147 -1.93 -11.59 -2.42
N LEU A 148 -1.39 -10.40 -2.18
CA LEU A 148 -0.92 -9.50 -3.24
C LEU A 148 0.23 -10.15 -4.05
N LEU A 149 1.21 -10.74 -3.38
CA LEU A 149 2.33 -11.45 -4.02
C LEU A 149 1.86 -12.68 -4.81
N ALA A 150 0.91 -13.43 -4.28
CA ALA A 150 0.30 -14.55 -4.99
C ALA A 150 -0.46 -14.11 -6.24
N TYR A 151 -1.20 -13.00 -6.18
CA TYR A 151 -1.88 -12.40 -7.34
C TYR A 151 -0.87 -11.95 -8.41
N LEU A 152 0.29 -11.45 -7.99
CA LEU A 152 1.41 -11.07 -8.85
C LEU A 152 2.24 -12.25 -9.38
N LYS A 153 1.81 -13.50 -9.14
CA LYS A 153 2.55 -14.72 -9.53
C LYS A 153 3.96 -14.79 -8.94
N ASN A 154 4.15 -14.32 -7.70
CA ASN A 154 5.44 -14.31 -6.99
C ASN A 154 6.54 -13.59 -7.80
N PRO A 155 6.50 -12.24 -7.88
CA PRO A 155 7.47 -11.49 -8.64
C PRO A 155 8.86 -11.62 -8.01
N LYS A 156 9.91 -11.53 -8.83
CA LYS A 156 11.29 -11.43 -8.31
C LYS A 156 11.46 -10.06 -7.67
N ILE A 157 11.68 -10.05 -6.36
CA ILE A 157 11.92 -8.82 -5.60
C ILE A 157 13.43 -8.63 -5.48
N HIS A 158 13.93 -7.50 -6.00
CA HIS A 158 15.31 -7.07 -5.82
C HIS A 158 15.34 -5.85 -4.92
N ARG A 159 16.13 -5.91 -3.85
CA ARG A 159 16.35 -4.80 -2.93
C ARG A 159 17.75 -4.24 -3.17
N PHE A 160 17.81 -2.94 -3.40
CA PHE A 160 19.06 -2.19 -3.52
C PHE A 160 19.14 -1.20 -2.37
N GLU A 161 20.28 -1.18 -1.69
CA GLU A 161 20.57 -0.18 -0.66
C GLU A 161 21.44 0.90 -1.29
N LEU A 162 20.86 2.08 -1.50
CA LEU A 162 21.52 3.21 -2.15
C LEU A 162 21.74 4.29 -1.08
N GLY A 163 22.99 4.70 -0.89
CA GLY A 163 23.39 5.52 0.27
C GLY A 163 22.79 6.93 0.29
N THR A 164 22.53 7.52 -0.88
CA THR A 164 21.97 8.88 -0.99
C THR A 164 20.70 8.90 -1.83
N ARG A 165 19.78 9.82 -1.50
CA ARG A 165 18.50 10.00 -2.22
C ARG A 165 18.72 10.37 -3.70
N THR A 166 19.80 11.07 -3.99
CA THR A 166 20.29 11.43 -5.33
C THR A 166 20.69 10.20 -6.13
N THR A 167 21.50 9.31 -5.54
CA THR A 167 21.86 8.02 -6.14
C THR A 167 20.60 7.17 -6.40
N MET A 168 19.70 7.09 -5.41
CA MET A 168 18.43 6.35 -5.53
C MET A 168 17.54 6.86 -6.66
N THR A 169 17.46 8.19 -6.79
CA THR A 169 16.70 8.86 -7.84
C THR A 169 17.27 8.55 -9.21
N VAL A 170 18.59 8.74 -9.41
CA VAL A 170 19.25 8.50 -10.70
C VAL A 170 19.15 7.02 -11.10
N PHE A 171 19.40 6.11 -10.17
CA PHE A 171 19.25 4.66 -10.40
C PHE A 171 17.81 4.28 -10.79
N THR A 172 16.81 4.87 -10.12
CA THR A 172 15.40 4.66 -10.47
C THR A 172 15.09 5.19 -11.88
N CYS A 173 15.58 6.37 -12.24
CA CYS A 173 15.41 6.93 -13.58
C CYS A 173 16.00 5.99 -14.64
N LEU A 174 17.18 5.44 -14.37
CA LEU A 174 17.84 4.47 -15.25
C LEU A 174 17.00 3.21 -15.44
N MET A 175 16.46 2.67 -14.35
CA MET A 175 15.52 1.55 -14.44
C MET A 175 14.27 1.93 -15.24
N LEU A 176 13.67 3.10 -15.07
CA LEU A 176 12.47 3.45 -15.84
C LEU A 176 12.77 3.70 -17.33
N CYS A 177 13.99 4.14 -17.66
CA CYS A 177 14.39 4.44 -19.04
C CYS A 177 14.88 3.20 -19.82
N ASP A 178 15.52 2.21 -19.19
CA ASP A 178 16.15 1.05 -19.86
C ASP A 178 15.19 -0.08 -20.25
N GLY A 179 14.02 0.28 -20.78
CA GLY A 179 12.99 -0.69 -21.19
C GLY A 179 11.80 -0.05 -21.89
N THR A 180 11.76 1.28 -21.94
CA THR A 180 10.67 2.05 -22.52
C THR A 180 11.02 2.47 -23.95
N SER A 181 10.11 2.15 -24.88
CA SER A 181 10.22 2.59 -26.29
C SER A 181 9.77 4.04 -26.49
N TYR A 182 9.17 4.68 -25.49
CA TYR A 182 8.70 6.06 -25.55
C TYR A 182 9.69 7.02 -24.87
N PRO A 183 9.84 8.25 -25.36
CA PRO A 183 10.66 9.26 -24.72
C PRO A 183 10.04 9.64 -23.37
N ILE A 184 10.71 9.28 -22.27
CA ILE A 184 10.36 9.75 -20.93
C ILE A 184 10.99 11.13 -20.75
N ASP A 185 10.21 12.11 -20.30
CA ASP A 185 10.75 13.39 -19.85
C ASP A 185 11.50 13.18 -18.52
N THR A 186 12.79 12.87 -18.65
CA THR A 186 13.72 12.59 -17.55
C THR A 186 13.86 13.79 -16.61
N ARG A 187 13.76 15.02 -17.12
CA ARG A 187 13.85 16.24 -16.31
C ARG A 187 12.66 16.38 -15.39
N ARG A 188 11.45 16.13 -15.91
CA ARG A 188 10.23 16.14 -15.10
C ARG A 188 10.26 15.05 -14.03
N LEU A 189 10.69 13.85 -14.41
CA LEU A 189 10.78 12.72 -13.49
C LEU A 189 11.82 12.96 -12.39
N LEU A 190 13.00 13.50 -12.70
CA LEU A 190 14.00 13.92 -11.70
C LEU A 190 13.47 15.00 -10.75
N ARG A 191 12.67 15.95 -11.26
CA ARG A 191 12.04 16.99 -10.44
C ARG A 191 10.98 16.43 -9.48
N GLU A 192 10.25 15.38 -9.87
CA GLU A 192 9.30 14.72 -8.98
C GLU A 192 10.00 14.04 -7.79
N PHE A 193 11.19 13.45 -8.00
CA PHE A 193 11.97 12.84 -6.92
C PHE A 193 12.69 13.84 -6.02
N ILE A 194 13.22 14.92 -6.60
CA ILE A 194 13.96 15.98 -5.92
C ILE A 194 13.38 17.34 -6.33
N PRO A 195 12.46 17.92 -5.52
CA PRO A 195 11.77 19.16 -5.86
C PRO A 195 12.62 20.42 -5.66
N ASN A 196 13.87 20.29 -5.21
CA ASN A 196 14.75 21.43 -4.96
C ASN A 196 15.05 22.18 -6.27
N ASP A 197 14.83 23.50 -6.28
CA ASP A 197 14.93 24.35 -7.48
C ASP A 197 16.09 25.35 -7.44
N THR A 198 17.11 25.14 -6.60
CA THR A 198 18.30 26.00 -6.58
C THR A 198 19.15 25.87 -7.87
N PRO A 199 20.01 26.87 -8.19
CA PRO A 199 20.84 26.85 -9.40
C PRO A 199 21.71 25.58 -9.53
N VAL A 200 22.26 25.09 -8.43
CA VAL A 200 23.02 23.83 -8.37
C VAL A 200 22.19 22.63 -8.82
N TRP A 201 20.96 22.51 -8.30
CA TRP A 201 20.05 21.43 -8.64
C TRP A 201 19.55 21.49 -10.09
N GLN A 202 19.42 22.69 -10.66
CA GLN A 202 19.10 22.86 -12.07
C GLN A 202 20.24 22.40 -12.98
N LYS A 203 21.49 22.82 -12.68
CA LYS A 203 22.69 22.39 -13.41
C LYS A 203 22.89 20.87 -13.31
N TRP A 204 22.80 20.31 -12.10
CA TRP A 204 22.88 18.86 -11.90
C TRP A 204 21.80 18.10 -12.69
N ARG A 205 20.52 18.50 -12.59
CA ARG A 205 19.42 17.86 -13.35
C ARG A 205 19.64 17.90 -14.85
N ALA A 206 20.14 19.02 -15.39
CA ALA A 206 20.40 19.14 -16.82
C ALA A 206 21.47 18.16 -17.30
N LYS A 207 22.55 17.98 -16.53
CA LYS A 207 23.64 17.05 -16.87
C LYS A 207 23.21 15.59 -16.76
N VAL A 208 22.53 15.23 -15.68
CA VAL A 208 21.99 13.87 -15.48
C VAL A 208 20.95 13.54 -16.56
N ALA A 209 20.04 14.46 -16.90
CA ALA A 209 19.07 14.24 -17.97
C ALA A 209 19.76 14.03 -19.33
N LYS A 210 20.78 14.82 -19.65
CA LYS A 210 21.58 14.67 -20.88
C LYS A 210 22.26 13.30 -20.96
N GLN A 211 22.82 12.82 -19.84
CA GLN A 211 23.42 11.48 -19.76
C GLN A 211 22.38 10.36 -19.86
N LEU A 212 21.18 10.55 -19.30
CA LEU A 212 20.09 9.58 -19.44
C LEU A 212 19.57 9.49 -20.87
N GLU A 213 19.48 10.64 -21.56
CA GLU A 213 19.04 10.74 -22.95
C GLU A 213 20.07 10.13 -23.92
N SER A 214 21.37 10.25 -23.64
CA SER A 214 22.41 9.64 -24.49
C SER A 214 22.39 8.10 -24.46
N ARG A 215 21.76 7.49 -23.44
CA ARG A 215 21.72 6.02 -23.21
C ARG A 215 23.11 5.37 -23.14
N GLU A 216 24.16 6.16 -22.97
CA GLU A 216 25.52 5.68 -22.79
C GLU A 216 25.79 5.50 -21.30
N TYR A 217 25.80 4.26 -20.85
CA TYR A 217 26.00 3.95 -19.43
C TYR A 217 27.48 3.79 -19.04
N LYS A 218 28.38 3.71 -20.03
CA LYS A 218 29.82 3.43 -19.84
C LYS A 218 30.72 4.64 -20.06
N SER A 219 30.36 5.56 -20.96
CA SER A 219 31.02 6.88 -21.04
C SER A 219 30.25 7.84 -20.15
N LEU A 220 30.88 8.34 -19.09
CA LEU A 220 30.30 9.29 -18.13
C LEU A 220 30.82 10.71 -18.36
N ASP A 221 31.24 11.00 -19.59
CA ASP A 221 31.91 12.27 -19.94
C ASP A 221 30.98 13.47 -19.72
N SER A 222 29.66 13.31 -19.85
CA SER A 222 28.72 14.40 -19.62
C SER A 222 28.43 14.70 -18.14
N LEU A 223 28.91 13.85 -17.21
CA LEU A 223 28.83 14.06 -15.76
C LEU A 223 30.09 14.71 -15.17
N GLN A 224 31.15 14.89 -15.96
CA GLN A 224 32.38 15.56 -15.51
C GLN A 224 32.14 17.06 -15.35
N LEU A 225 32.74 17.69 -14.33
CA LEU A 225 32.55 19.10 -14.03
C LEU A 225 33.33 19.95 -15.05
N GLU A 226 32.61 20.74 -15.84
CA GLU A 226 33.23 21.59 -16.85
C GLU A 226 33.47 23.00 -16.28
N PRO A 227 34.49 23.74 -16.76
CA PRO A 227 34.82 25.07 -16.24
C PRO A 227 33.66 26.08 -16.33
N HIS A 228 32.77 25.90 -17.30
CA HIS A 228 31.60 26.75 -17.50
C HIS A 228 30.48 26.49 -16.48
N ASP A 229 30.44 25.32 -15.83
CA ASP A 229 29.40 24.99 -14.86
C ASP A 229 29.60 25.71 -13.52
N SER A 230 30.86 25.96 -13.15
CA SER A 230 31.27 26.63 -11.91
C SER A 230 31.24 28.17 -11.98
N ALA A 231 31.04 28.76 -13.17
CA ALA A 231 31.19 30.20 -13.37
C ALA A 231 30.23 31.07 -12.54
N ASP A 232 29.02 30.56 -12.24
CA ASP A 232 27.98 31.29 -11.50
C ASP A 232 27.71 30.74 -10.09
N LEU A 233 28.56 29.85 -9.58
CA LEU A 233 28.33 29.13 -8.33
C LEU A 233 29.35 29.55 -7.26
N THR A 234 28.88 29.66 -6.02
CA THR A 234 29.77 29.82 -4.87
C THR A 234 30.63 28.58 -4.65
N GLU A 235 31.74 28.70 -3.89
CA GLU A 235 32.62 27.56 -3.60
C GLU A 235 31.89 26.40 -2.90
N VAL A 236 30.93 26.72 -2.03
CA VAL A 236 30.08 25.75 -1.32
C VAL A 236 29.14 25.04 -2.31
N GLU A 237 28.55 25.78 -3.24
CA GLU A 237 27.68 25.25 -4.28
C GLU A 237 28.42 24.39 -5.30
N CYS A 238 29.65 24.77 -5.66
CA CYS A 238 30.55 23.95 -6.47
C CYS A 238 30.86 22.63 -5.77
N ARG A 239 31.19 22.66 -4.48
CA ARG A 239 31.43 21.45 -3.70
C ARG A 239 30.20 20.54 -3.65
N LEU A 240 29.02 21.13 -3.45
CA LEU A 240 27.75 20.40 -3.49
C LEU A 240 27.51 19.76 -4.87
N LEU A 241 27.70 20.52 -5.96
CA LEU A 241 27.54 20.01 -7.33
C LEU A 241 28.46 18.82 -7.61
N THR A 242 29.74 18.90 -7.20
CA THR A 242 30.70 17.80 -7.34
C THR A 242 30.22 16.55 -6.61
N THR A 243 29.76 16.68 -5.37
CA THR A 243 29.22 15.54 -4.61
C THR A 243 28.01 14.92 -5.33
N LEU A 244 27.08 15.74 -5.82
CA LEU A 244 25.89 15.27 -6.54
C LEU A 244 26.23 14.56 -7.86
N LEU A 245 27.27 15.00 -8.56
CA LEU A 245 27.75 14.35 -9.79
C LEU A 245 28.49 13.04 -9.49
N CYS A 246 29.25 12.96 -8.39
CA CYS A 246 29.83 11.70 -7.91
C CYS A 246 28.75 10.67 -7.54
N ASP A 247 27.68 11.11 -6.86
CA ASP A 247 26.52 10.27 -6.55
C ASP A 247 25.85 9.75 -7.83
N ALA A 248 25.63 10.64 -8.80
CA ALA A 248 25.06 10.24 -10.09
C ALA A 248 25.96 9.22 -10.80
N THR A 249 27.27 9.47 -10.87
CA THR A 249 28.26 8.57 -11.48
C THR A 249 28.21 7.18 -10.82
N SER A 250 28.16 7.13 -9.49
CA SER A 250 28.03 5.88 -8.74
C SER A 250 26.75 5.13 -9.09
N ALA A 251 25.63 5.84 -9.26
CA ALA A 251 24.36 5.25 -9.69
C ALA A 251 24.44 4.66 -11.10
N PHE A 252 25.08 5.35 -12.05
CA PHE A 252 25.26 4.86 -13.42
C PHE A 252 26.15 3.60 -13.49
N GLN A 253 27.24 3.59 -12.72
CA GLN A 253 28.14 2.43 -12.64
C GLN A 253 27.43 1.22 -12.02
N GLY A 254 26.78 1.40 -10.88
CA GLY A 254 26.02 0.32 -10.24
C GLY A 254 24.89 -0.21 -11.12
N TYR A 255 24.25 0.65 -11.91
CA TYR A 255 23.26 0.21 -12.90
C TYR A 255 23.88 -0.59 -14.04
N ALA A 256 25.03 -0.17 -14.57
CA ALA A 256 25.73 -0.87 -15.64
C ALA A 256 26.16 -2.28 -15.19
N GLU A 257 26.70 -2.41 -13.97
CA GLU A 257 27.07 -3.71 -13.37
C GLU A 257 25.84 -4.62 -13.19
N TRP A 258 24.75 -4.07 -12.66
CA TRP A 258 23.50 -4.83 -12.51
C TRP A 258 22.96 -5.31 -13.86
N ARG A 259 22.94 -4.43 -14.87
CA ARG A 259 22.46 -4.75 -16.23
C ARG A 259 23.30 -5.85 -16.88
N ASP A 260 24.62 -5.79 -16.71
CA ASP A 260 25.55 -6.80 -17.22
C ASP A 260 25.36 -8.14 -16.47
N SER A 261 24.99 -8.14 -15.19
CA SER A 261 24.68 -9.35 -14.40
C SER A 261 23.32 -10.00 -14.72
N GLN A 262 22.41 -9.31 -15.40
CA GLN A 262 21.08 -9.83 -15.75
C GLN A 262 20.99 -10.39 -17.19
N ARG A 263 22.04 -10.21 -18.00
CA ARG A 263 22.20 -10.82 -19.33
C ARG A 263 22.84 -12.20 -19.23
#